data_AF-A0A2E0GFE7-F1
#
_entry.id   AF-A0A2E0GFE7-F1
#
_cell.length_a   1.000
_cell.length_b   1.000
_cell.length_c   1.000
_cell.angle_alpha   90.00
_cell.angle_beta   90.00
_cell.angle_gamma   90.00
#
_symmetry.space_group_name_H-M   'P 1'
#
loop_
_entity.id
_entity.type
_entity.pdbx_description
1 polymer ?
#
loop_
_entity_poly.entity_id
_entity_poly.type
_entity_poly.pdbx_seq_one_letter_code
_entity_poly.pdbx_strand_id
1 'polypeptide(L)'
;MLSGIYSLLMASIFVVLDAVDVAFTEAAVGAGISTILMLGVLAITGNREKVSNKSPILPLLIVICTGALLVYGTWDLPIFGDPNAPVHTHVAPEYIANTYKHTGMPNIVTAVLASYRGYDTLGEVGVIFTAGVGVLLLLSRRKTTNKLNQKSKSEDQS
;
A
#
# COMPACT_ATOMS: atom_id res chain seq x y z
N MET A 1 -11.15 10.09 5.06
CA MET A 1 -12.49 9.47 5.15
C MET A 1 -12.85 8.78 3.84
N LEU A 2 -12.88 9.49 2.70
CA LEU A 2 -13.09 8.87 1.38
C LEU A 2 -12.08 7.76 1.05
N SER A 3 -10.80 7.93 1.41
CA SER A 3 -9.76 6.91 1.19
C SER A 3 -10.04 5.58 1.93
N GLY A 4 -10.46 5.65 3.20
CA GLY A 4 -10.78 4.44 3.97
C GLY A 4 -12.02 3.71 3.46
N ILE A 5 -13.05 4.46 3.04
CA ILE A 5 -14.25 3.88 2.41
C ILE A 5 -13.88 3.19 1.09
N TYR A 6 -13.06 3.84 0.26
CA TYR A 6 -12.56 3.25 -0.97
C TYR A 6 -11.85 1.92 -0.72
N SER A 7 -10.92 1.86 0.24
CA SER A 7 -10.22 0.60 0.58
C SER A 7 -11.17 -0.48 1.11
N LEU A 8 -12.19 -0.13 1.92
CA LEU A 8 -13.19 -1.11 2.37
C LEU A 8 -14.05 -1.67 1.21
N LEU A 9 -14.41 -0.82 0.26
CA LEU A 9 -15.11 -1.26 -0.95
C LEU A 9 -14.21 -2.17 -1.81
N MET A 10 -12.94 -1.81 -1.99
CA MET A 10 -11.98 -2.65 -2.71
C MET A 10 -11.77 -4.00 -2.02
N ALA A 11 -11.64 -4.03 -0.68
CA ALA A 11 -11.56 -5.28 0.07
C ALA A 11 -12.80 -6.16 -0.15
N SER A 12 -14.00 -5.56 -0.21
CA SER A 12 -15.24 -6.27 -0.51
C SER A 12 -15.25 -6.86 -1.93
N ILE A 13 -14.74 -6.11 -2.91
CA ILE A 13 -14.56 -6.61 -4.28
C ILE A 13 -13.60 -7.80 -4.30
N PHE A 14 -12.48 -7.75 -3.57
CA PHE A 14 -11.54 -8.88 -3.50
C PHE A 14 -12.15 -10.13 -2.85
N VAL A 15 -13.04 -9.99 -1.87
CA VAL A 15 -13.81 -11.12 -1.34
C VAL A 15 -14.72 -11.72 -2.41
N VAL A 16 -15.40 -10.89 -3.20
CA VAL A 16 -16.25 -11.37 -4.30
C VAL A 16 -15.44 -12.09 -5.39
N LEU A 17 -14.15 -11.74 -5.53
CA LEU A 17 -13.21 -12.37 -6.45
C LEU A 17 -12.48 -13.60 -5.85
N ASP A 18 -12.94 -14.14 -4.71
CA ASP A 18 -12.32 -15.26 -3.98
C ASP A 18 -10.86 -15.01 -3.55
N ALA A 19 -10.43 -13.75 -3.50
CA ALA A 19 -9.08 -13.33 -3.11
C ALA A 19 -9.04 -12.91 -1.63
N VAL A 20 -9.36 -13.85 -0.72
CA VAL A 20 -9.54 -13.54 0.71
C VAL A 20 -8.28 -13.01 1.40
N ASP A 21 -7.11 -13.56 1.08
CA ASP A 21 -5.83 -13.12 1.67
C ASP A 21 -5.51 -11.67 1.26
N VAL A 22 -5.76 -11.32 -0.01
CA VAL A 22 -5.60 -9.95 -0.53
C VAL A 22 -6.62 -9.01 0.13
N ALA A 23 -7.87 -9.45 0.24
CA ALA A 23 -8.94 -8.68 0.89
C ALA A 23 -8.58 -8.33 2.34
N PHE A 24 -8.04 -9.28 3.11
CA PHE A 24 -7.61 -9.03 4.48
C PHE A 24 -6.48 -7.99 4.55
N THR A 25 -5.50 -8.07 3.65
CA THR A 25 -4.40 -7.09 3.62
C THR A 25 -4.89 -5.69 3.24
N GLU A 26 -5.82 -5.56 2.30
CA GLU A 26 -6.39 -4.27 1.89
C GLU A 26 -7.24 -3.66 3.01
N ALA A 27 -8.05 -4.48 3.70
CA ALA A 27 -8.84 -4.02 4.84
C ALA A 27 -7.94 -3.58 6.01
N ALA A 28 -6.91 -4.37 6.33
CA ALA A 28 -6.03 -4.07 7.47
C ALA A 28 -5.12 -2.86 7.21
N VAL A 29 -4.47 -2.80 6.05
CA VAL A 29 -3.47 -1.76 5.74
C VAL A 29 -4.12 -0.52 5.10
N GLY A 30 -4.92 -0.72 4.05
CA GLY A 30 -5.57 0.34 3.28
C GLY A 30 -6.65 1.06 4.11
N ALA A 31 -7.64 0.32 4.60
CA ALA A 31 -8.69 0.92 5.41
C ALA A 31 -8.27 1.16 6.88
N GLY A 32 -7.52 0.24 7.48
CA GLY A 32 -7.12 0.31 8.88
C GLY A 32 -5.95 1.26 9.16
N ILE A 33 -4.72 0.77 9.00
CA ILE A 33 -3.49 1.48 9.43
C ILE A 33 -3.36 2.84 8.74
N SER A 34 -3.58 2.93 7.42
CA SER A 34 -3.47 4.20 6.68
C SER A 34 -4.45 5.26 7.20
N THR A 35 -5.68 4.89 7.53
CA THR A 35 -6.66 5.82 8.12
C THR A 35 -6.22 6.30 9.49
N ILE A 36 -5.71 5.40 10.35
CA ILE A 36 -5.21 5.76 11.68
C ILE A 36 -4.03 6.74 11.55
N LEU A 37 -3.06 6.45 10.67
CA LEU A 37 -1.92 7.33 10.43
C LEU A 37 -2.34 8.68 9.86
N MET A 38 -3.26 8.70 8.88
CA MET A 38 -3.81 9.94 8.33
C MET A 38 -4.52 10.77 9.41
N LEU A 39 -5.32 10.14 10.28
CA LEU A 39 -5.96 10.82 11.41
C LEU A 39 -4.94 11.34 12.42
N GLY A 40 -3.87 10.58 12.70
CA GLY A 40 -2.77 11.03 13.54
C GLY A 40 -2.05 12.25 12.98
N VAL A 41 -1.83 12.27 11.65
CA VAL A 41 -1.26 13.44 10.96
C VAL A 41 -2.23 14.62 11.00
N LEU A 42 -3.51 14.40 10.72
CA LEU A 42 -4.54 15.46 10.76
C LEU A 42 -4.69 16.04 12.17
N ALA A 43 -4.60 15.22 13.22
CA ALA A 43 -4.68 15.68 14.60
C ALA A 43 -3.53 16.65 14.98
N ILE A 44 -2.40 16.58 14.28
CA ILE A 44 -1.21 17.42 14.51
C ILE A 44 -1.07 18.51 13.44
N THR A 45 -1.90 18.48 12.38
CA THR A 45 -1.87 19.45 11.28
C THR A 45 -2.93 20.53 11.49
N GLY A 46 -2.63 21.77 11.12
CA GLY A 46 -3.59 22.89 11.28
C GLY A 46 -4.79 22.77 10.34
N ASN A 47 -5.94 23.31 10.76
CA ASN A 47 -7.20 23.32 9.99
C ASN A 47 -7.23 24.33 8.82
N ARG A 48 -6.10 24.92 8.44
CA ARG A 48 -6.02 25.87 7.33
C ARG A 48 -5.19 25.29 6.20
N GLU A 49 -5.86 25.08 5.07
CA GLU A 49 -5.20 24.78 3.81
C GLU A 49 -4.47 26.03 3.28
N LYS A 50 -3.29 25.82 2.71
CA LYS A 50 -2.55 26.89 2.05
C LYS A 50 -3.26 27.26 0.75
N VAL A 51 -3.73 28.49 0.64
CA VAL A 51 -4.38 29.00 -0.56
C VAL A 51 -3.41 28.90 -1.74
N SER A 52 -3.74 28.05 -2.72
CA SER A 52 -2.96 27.90 -3.95
C SER A 52 -3.51 28.83 -5.01
N ASN A 53 -2.68 29.74 -5.53
CA ASN A 53 -3.05 30.63 -6.63
C ASN A 53 -2.73 30.03 -8.02
N LYS A 54 -2.40 28.73 -8.08
CA LYS A 54 -2.04 28.03 -9.33
C LYS A 54 -3.30 27.45 -9.98
N SER A 55 -3.39 27.53 -11.31
CA SER A 55 -4.48 26.92 -12.06
C SER A 55 -4.47 25.39 -11.94
N PRO A 56 -5.60 24.73 -11.62
CA PRO A 56 -5.66 23.27 -11.49
C PRO A 56 -5.70 22.55 -12.85
N ILE A 57 -5.72 23.29 -13.97
CA ILE A 57 -5.87 22.74 -15.32
C ILE A 57 -4.70 21.81 -15.68
N LEU A 58 -3.46 22.20 -15.37
CA LEU A 58 -2.29 21.36 -15.69
C LEU A 58 -2.27 20.06 -14.86
N PRO A 59 -2.42 20.06 -13.52
CA PRO A 59 -2.57 18.82 -12.75
C PRO A 59 -3.74 17.95 -13.23
N LEU A 60 -4.87 18.55 -13.57
CA LEU A 60 -6.04 17.81 -14.06
C LEU A 60 -5.74 17.12 -15.40
N LEU A 61 -5.09 17.83 -16.34
CA LEU A 61 -4.68 17.26 -17.62
C LEU A 61 -3.72 16.08 -17.41
N ILE A 62 -2.76 16.21 -16.50
CA ILE A 62 -1.83 15.12 -16.17
C ILE A 62 -2.57 13.89 -15.64
N VAL A 63 -3.53 14.07 -14.72
CA VAL A 63 -4.33 12.97 -14.16
C VAL A 63 -5.18 12.30 -15.25
N ILE A 64 -5.84 13.08 -16.10
CA ILE A 64 -6.65 12.54 -17.20
C ILE A 64 -5.77 11.78 -18.21
N CYS A 65 -4.63 12.36 -18.61
CA CYS A 65 -3.70 11.69 -19.51
C CYS A 65 -3.15 10.39 -18.91
N THR A 66 -2.81 10.38 -17.62
CA THR A 66 -2.32 9.18 -16.92
C THR A 66 -3.41 8.13 -16.84
N GLY A 67 -4.65 8.52 -16.49
CA GLY A 67 -5.80 7.63 -16.46
C GLY A 67 -6.11 7.03 -17.84
N ALA A 68 -6.07 7.85 -18.90
CA ALA A 68 -6.27 7.38 -20.27
C ALA A 68 -5.17 6.41 -20.71
N LEU A 69 -3.92 6.65 -20.33
CA LEU A 69 -2.80 5.74 -20.62
C LEU A 69 -2.98 4.39 -19.90
N LEU A 70 -3.40 4.40 -18.64
CA LEU A 70 -3.70 3.17 -17.90
C LEU A 70 -4.85 2.39 -18.56
N VAL A 71 -5.94 3.07 -18.96
CA VAL A 71 -7.06 2.43 -19.69
C VAL A 71 -6.60 1.87 -21.04
N TYR A 72 -5.76 2.61 -21.78
CA TYR A 72 -5.18 2.12 -23.02
C TYR A 72 -4.33 0.86 -22.79
N GLY A 73 -3.54 0.82 -21.73
CA GLY A 73 -2.76 -0.36 -21.34
C GLY A 73 -3.60 -1.58 -21.00
N THR A 74 -4.85 -1.40 -20.56
CA THR A 74 -5.76 -2.52 -20.28
C THR A 74 -6.38 -3.14 -21.53
N TRP A 75 -6.25 -2.53 -22.70
CA TRP A 75 -6.86 -3.03 -23.94
C TRP A 75 -6.25 -4.35 -24.42
N ASP A 76 -4.98 -4.59 -24.09
CA ASP A 76 -4.25 -5.81 -24.46
C ASP A 76 -4.38 -6.93 -23.42
N LEU A 77 -5.17 -6.72 -22.36
CA LEU A 77 -5.39 -7.74 -21.34
C LEU A 77 -6.42 -8.77 -21.80
N PRO A 78 -6.25 -10.06 -21.46
CA PRO A 78 -7.28 -11.07 -21.66
C PRO A 78 -8.61 -10.66 -21.03
N ILE A 79 -9.71 -11.05 -21.66
CA ILE A 79 -11.05 -10.81 -21.11
C ILE A 79 -11.13 -11.47 -19.74
N PHE A 80 -11.80 -10.79 -18.81
CA PHE A 80 -11.99 -11.31 -17.47
C PHE A 80 -12.63 -12.71 -17.51
N GLY A 81 -11.96 -13.69 -16.89
CA GLY A 81 -12.43 -15.08 -16.83
C GLY A 81 -12.15 -15.93 -18.06
N ASP A 82 -11.36 -15.47 -19.04
CA ASP A 82 -10.96 -16.29 -20.20
C ASP A 82 -10.14 -17.52 -19.77
N PRO A 83 -10.62 -18.76 -19.97
CA PRO A 83 -9.89 -19.97 -19.61
C PRO A 83 -8.53 -20.13 -20.32
N ASN A 84 -8.35 -19.46 -21.46
CA ASN A 84 -7.12 -19.52 -22.25
C ASN A 84 -6.11 -18.43 -21.86
N ALA A 85 -6.43 -17.59 -20.87
CA ALA A 85 -5.50 -16.57 -20.41
C ALA A 85 -4.18 -17.22 -19.92
N PRO A 86 -3.02 -16.59 -20.19
CA PRO A 86 -1.70 -17.17 -19.85
C PRO A 86 -1.55 -17.58 -18.37
N VAL A 87 -2.26 -16.91 -17.46
CA VAL A 87 -2.28 -17.24 -16.04
C VAL A 87 -2.88 -18.61 -15.75
N HIS A 88 -3.91 -19.02 -16.50
CA HIS A 88 -4.61 -20.30 -16.31
C HIS A 88 -3.94 -21.48 -17.00
N THR A 89 -3.07 -21.24 -17.97
CA THR A 89 -2.44 -22.29 -18.78
C THR A 89 -1.02 -22.65 -18.33
N HIS A 90 -0.34 -21.75 -17.60
CA HIS A 90 1.07 -21.95 -17.24
C HIS A 90 1.28 -22.23 -15.75
N VAL A 91 1.29 -21.20 -14.91
CA VAL A 91 1.72 -21.33 -13.50
C VAL A 91 0.60 -21.74 -12.56
N ALA A 92 -0.65 -21.32 -12.80
CA ALA A 92 -1.75 -21.62 -11.89
C ALA A 92 -2.04 -23.13 -11.77
N PRO A 93 -2.08 -23.93 -12.85
CA PRO A 93 -2.32 -25.37 -12.74
C PRO A 93 -1.26 -26.09 -11.88
N GLU A 94 0.01 -25.70 -12.04
CA GLU A 94 1.13 -26.27 -11.28
C GLU A 94 1.00 -25.96 -9.78
N TYR A 95 0.71 -24.71 -9.43
CA TYR A 95 0.47 -24.33 -8.04
C TYR A 95 -0.76 -25.01 -7.45
N ILE A 96 -1.86 -25.13 -8.18
CA ILE A 96 -3.07 -25.79 -7.68
C ILE A 96 -2.84 -27.28 -7.45
N ALA A 97 -2.18 -27.97 -8.39
CA ALA A 97 -2.01 -29.42 -8.33
C ALA A 97 -0.92 -29.88 -7.35
N ASN A 98 0.17 -29.12 -7.21
CA ASN A 98 1.39 -29.59 -6.56
C ASN A 98 1.78 -28.83 -5.29
N THR A 99 1.13 -27.71 -4.94
CA THR A 99 1.50 -26.92 -3.74
C THR A 99 1.53 -27.76 -2.47
N TYR A 100 0.46 -28.50 -2.16
CA TYR A 100 0.41 -29.29 -0.93
C TYR A 100 1.52 -30.36 -0.88
N LYS A 101 1.84 -30.97 -2.02
CA LYS A 101 2.90 -31.99 -2.12
C LYS A 101 4.29 -31.39 -1.90
N HIS A 102 4.54 -30.19 -2.40
CA HIS A 102 5.85 -29.54 -2.34
C HIS A 102 6.12 -28.84 -1.00
N THR A 103 5.10 -28.21 -0.42
CA THR A 103 5.27 -27.32 0.76
C THR A 103 4.58 -27.83 2.02
N GLY A 104 3.65 -28.79 1.90
CA GLY A 104 2.82 -29.27 3.01
C GLY A 104 1.76 -28.25 3.49
N MET A 105 1.66 -27.09 2.84
CA MET A 105 0.73 -26.04 3.26
C MET A 105 -0.59 -26.12 2.48
N PRO A 106 -1.75 -26.05 3.18
CA PRO A 106 -3.06 -26.12 2.53
C PRO A 106 -3.47 -24.81 1.85
N ASN A 107 -3.00 -23.66 2.35
CA ASN A 107 -3.24 -22.37 1.70
C ASN A 107 -2.21 -22.15 0.58
N ILE A 108 -2.71 -22.06 -0.66
CA ILE A 108 -1.88 -21.91 -1.86
C ILE A 108 -1.21 -20.54 -1.90
N VAL A 109 -1.90 -19.47 -1.51
CA VAL A 109 -1.37 -18.09 -1.57
C VAL A 109 -0.19 -17.94 -0.63
N THR A 110 -0.32 -18.39 0.63
CA THR A 110 0.80 -18.35 1.58
C THR A 110 1.96 -19.23 1.14
N ALA A 111 1.69 -20.37 0.51
CA ALA A 111 2.73 -21.23 -0.05
C ALA A 111 3.47 -20.61 -1.23
N VAL A 112 2.76 -19.91 -2.12
CA VAL A 112 3.39 -19.18 -3.21
C VAL A 112 4.27 -18.06 -2.66
N LEU A 113 3.76 -17.25 -1.72
CA LEU A 113 4.51 -16.12 -1.18
C LEU A 113 5.72 -16.55 -0.34
N ALA A 114 5.59 -17.59 0.49
CA ALA A 114 6.65 -18.01 1.41
C ALA A 114 7.64 -18.99 0.79
N SER A 115 7.21 -19.86 -0.14
CA SER A 115 8.04 -20.93 -0.70
C SER A 115 8.43 -20.67 -2.15
N TYR A 116 7.47 -20.64 -3.08
CA TYR A 116 7.79 -20.53 -4.51
C TYR A 116 8.40 -19.17 -4.89
N ARG A 117 7.89 -18.10 -4.27
CA ARG A 117 8.29 -16.70 -4.51
C ARG A 117 8.79 -16.03 -3.22
N GLY A 118 9.43 -16.81 -2.35
CA GLY A 118 9.97 -16.33 -1.08
C GLY A 118 10.99 -15.20 -1.23
N TYR A 119 11.73 -15.16 -2.34
CA TYR A 119 12.67 -14.07 -2.63
C TYR A 119 11.98 -12.73 -2.87
N ASP A 120 10.82 -12.71 -3.54
CA ASP A 120 10.04 -11.48 -3.76
C ASP A 120 9.54 -10.95 -2.40
N THR A 121 8.98 -11.84 -1.57
CA THR A 121 8.50 -11.51 -0.22
C THR A 121 9.63 -11.03 0.69
N LEU A 122 10.83 -11.62 0.60
CA LEU A 122 12.01 -11.15 1.35
C LEU A 122 12.38 -9.71 0.94
N GLY A 123 12.29 -9.40 -0.35
CA GLY A 123 12.47 -8.05 -0.87
C GLY A 123 11.44 -7.06 -0.31
N GLU A 124 10.16 -7.44 -0.31
CA GLU A 124 9.06 -6.65 0.28
C GLU A 124 9.29 -6.37 1.77
N VAL A 125 9.68 -7.39 2.55
CA VAL A 125 10.02 -7.23 3.97
C VAL A 125 11.20 -6.26 4.14
N GLY A 126 12.22 -6.35 3.28
CA GLY A 126 13.34 -5.42 3.27
C GLY A 126 12.90 -3.96 3.07
N VAL A 127 12.02 -3.71 2.10
CA VAL A 127 11.48 -2.36 1.82
C VAL A 127 10.69 -1.82 3.01
N ILE A 128 9.77 -2.61 3.58
CA ILE A 128 8.97 -2.20 4.74
C ILE A 128 9.85 -1.93 5.96
N PHE A 129 10.85 -2.78 6.19
CA PHE A 129 11.82 -2.59 7.26
C PHE A 129 12.61 -1.28 7.09
N THR A 130 13.13 -1.02 5.89
CA THR A 130 13.85 0.23 5.59
C THR A 130 12.94 1.46 5.76
N ALA A 131 11.69 1.40 5.30
CA ALA A 131 10.72 2.48 5.49
C ALA A 131 10.46 2.73 6.99
N GLY A 132 10.26 1.67 7.78
CA GLY A 132 10.08 1.75 9.23
C GLY A 132 11.27 2.39 9.95
N VAL A 133 12.50 1.97 9.64
CA VAL A 133 13.72 2.59 10.17
C VAL A 133 13.80 4.07 9.77
N GLY A 134 13.50 4.40 8.52
CA GLY A 134 13.46 5.78 8.03
C GLY A 134 12.50 6.67 8.84
N VAL A 135 11.28 6.19 9.10
CA VAL A 135 10.29 6.90 9.93
C VAL A 135 10.81 7.08 11.37
N LEU A 136 11.38 6.05 11.99
CA LEU A 136 11.95 6.14 13.33
C LEU A 136 13.08 7.17 13.43
N LEU A 137 13.98 7.22 12.45
CA LEU A 137 15.07 8.20 12.39
C LEU A 137 14.53 9.64 12.26
N LEU A 138 13.53 9.86 11.39
CA LEU A 138 12.91 11.17 11.21
C LEU A 138 12.21 11.66 12.50
N LEU A 139 11.47 10.79 13.17
CA LEU A 139 10.78 11.14 14.42
C LEU A 139 11.76 11.35 15.58
N SER A 140 12.83 10.56 15.66
CA SER A 140 13.85 10.68 16.72
C SER A 140 14.59 12.01 16.65
N ARG A 141 14.93 12.48 15.45
CA ARG A 141 15.65 13.75 15.25
C ARG A 141 14.85 14.96 15.73
N ARG A 142 13.52 14.97 15.51
CA ARG A 142 12.63 16.07 15.93
C ARG A 142 12.56 16.22 17.45
N LYS A 143 12.57 15.11 18.19
CA LYS A 143 12.54 15.13 19.66
C LYS A 143 13.81 15.75 20.26
N THR A 144 14.97 15.50 19.66
CA THR A 144 16.26 16.06 20.10
C THR A 144 16.35 17.56 19.82
N THR A 145 15.95 18.02 18.62
CA THR A 145 15.95 19.46 18.29
C THR A 145 15.01 20.27 19.19
N ASN A 146 13.82 19.74 19.50
CA ASN A 146 12.89 20.42 20.43
C ASN A 146 13.46 20.55 21.85
N LYS A 147 14.19 19.54 22.34
CA LYS A 147 14.85 19.62 23.66
C LYS A 147 15.98 20.64 23.70
N LEU A 148 16.81 20.72 22.65
CA LEU A 148 17.90 21.68 22.56
C LEU A 148 17.39 23.13 22.52
N ASN A 149 16.34 23.41 21.74
CA ASN A 149 15.71 24.73 21.68
C ASN A 149 15.03 25.15 22.99
N GLN A 150 14.55 24.21 23.81
CA GLN A 150 14.00 24.51 25.13
C GLN A 150 15.12 24.85 26.13
N LYS A 151 16.25 24.14 26.06
CA LYS A 151 17.40 24.37 26.95
C LYS A 151 18.08 25.71 26.70
N SER A 152 18.26 26.11 25.43
CA SER A 152 18.83 27.43 25.10
C SER A 152 17.94 28.59 25.57
N LYS A 153 16.61 28.45 25.48
CA LYS A 153 15.66 29.45 25.98
C LYS A 153 15.67 29.60 27.51
N SER A 154 15.97 28.54 28.26
CA SER A 154 16.09 28.63 29.72
C SER A 154 17.41 29.26 30.18
N GLU A 155 18.48 29.10 29.39
CA GLU A 155 19.79 29.69 29.68
C GLU A 155 19.84 31.19 29.37
N ASP A 156 19.14 31.66 28.31
CA ASP A 156 19.03 33.11 28.00
C ASP A 156 18.13 33.90 28.97
N GLN A 157 17.40 33.23 29.86
CA GLN A 157 16.48 33.85 30.83
C GLN A 157 17.02 33.88 32.28
N SER A 158 18.24 33.36 32.50
CA SER A 158 18.93 33.36 33.81
C SER A 158 20.08 34.35 33.82
#